data_AF-A0A0J7JZB8-F1
#
_entry.id   AF-A0A0J7JZB8-F1
#
_cell.length_a   1.000
_cell.length_b   1.000
_cell.length_c   1.000
_cell.angle_alpha   90.00
_cell.angle_beta   90.00
_cell.angle_gamma   90.00
#
_symmetry.space_group_name_H-M   'P 1'
#
loop_
_entity.id
_entity.type
_entity.pdbx_description
1 polymer ?
#
loop_
_entity_poly.entity_id
_entity_poly.type
_entity_poly.pdbx_seq_one_letter_code
_entity_poly.pdbx_strand_id
1 'polypeptide(L)'
;MSPVNCENLFRALPCLHNFIMMGEEGRNLNDREYCSRNIIDVETEDGTITDGEWKKNYSSNFARFDRVGANRAGDTAKGMRNYLRDYFISSIGEEQAPWQYIRAFRGDIINLPE
;
A
#
# COMPACT_ATOMS: atom_id res chain seq x y z
N MET A 1 -14.17 21.47 14.65
CA MET A 1 -14.87 20.32 14.05
C MET A 1 -15.05 19.27 15.14
N SER A 2 -16.26 18.70 15.32
CA SER A 2 -16.49 17.66 16.33
C SER A 2 -15.73 16.37 15.95
N PRO A 3 -15.11 15.64 16.90
CA PRO A 3 -14.45 14.36 16.61
C PRO A 3 -15.35 13.36 15.88
N VAL A 4 -16.65 13.32 16.22
CA VAL A 4 -17.65 12.47 15.57
C VAL A 4 -17.84 12.87 14.10
N ASN A 5 -17.82 14.16 13.79
CA ASN A 5 -17.93 14.64 12.42
C ASN A 5 -16.66 14.32 11.62
N CYS A 6 -15.47 14.43 12.24
CA CYS A 6 -14.23 14.01 11.61
C CYS A 6 -14.26 12.52 11.29
N GLU A 7 -14.70 11.68 12.22
CA GLU A 7 -14.79 10.24 12.02
C GLU A 7 -15.77 9.88 10.90
N ASN A 8 -16.93 10.52 10.86
CA ASN A 8 -17.91 10.34 9.78
C ASN A 8 -17.34 10.77 8.42
N LEU A 9 -16.58 11.86 8.36
CA LEU A 9 -15.89 12.27 7.14
C LEU A 9 -14.88 11.21 6.68
N PHE A 10 -14.03 10.72 7.60
CA PHE A 10 -13.07 9.66 7.27
C PHE A 10 -13.74 8.37 6.81
N ARG A 11 -14.90 8.01 7.37
CA ARG A 11 -15.69 6.84 6.94
C ARG A 11 -16.34 7.04 5.58
N ALA A 12 -16.75 8.26 5.25
CA ALA A 12 -17.38 8.56 3.95
C ALA A 12 -16.37 8.60 2.80
N LEU A 13 -15.11 8.96 3.05
CA LEU A 13 -14.07 9.07 2.02
C LEU A 13 -13.86 7.77 1.21
N PRO A 14 -13.68 6.58 1.82
CA PRO A 14 -13.59 5.31 1.07
C PRO A 14 -14.86 5.00 0.26
N CYS A 15 -16.05 5.31 0.79
CA CYS A 15 -17.31 5.11 0.06
C CYS A 15 -17.36 5.97 -1.21
N LEU A 16 -16.96 7.24 -1.09
CA LEU A 16 -16.86 8.16 -2.23
C LEU A 16 -15.81 7.69 -3.25
N HIS A 17 -14.64 7.27 -2.77
CA HIS A 17 -13.57 6.71 -3.62
C HIS A 17 -14.08 5.53 -4.44
N ASN A 18 -14.70 4.54 -3.79
CA ASN A 18 -15.24 3.36 -4.45
C ASN A 18 -16.32 3.73 -5.46
N PHE A 19 -17.22 4.66 -5.12
CA PHE A 19 -18.27 5.12 -6.02
C PHE A 19 -17.71 5.70 -7.32
N ILE A 20 -16.70 6.58 -7.22
CA ILE A 20 -16.08 7.20 -8.40
C ILE A 20 -15.30 6.16 -9.19
N MET A 21 -14.53 5.29 -8.53
CA MET A 21 -13.78 4.21 -9.18
C MET A 21 -14.68 3.26 -9.98
N MET A 22 -15.86 2.91 -9.44
CA MET A 22 -16.84 2.10 -10.17
C MET A 22 -17.37 2.83 -11.41
N GLY A 23 -17.58 4.14 -11.33
CA GLY A 23 -18.02 4.96 -12.48
C GLY A 23 -17.00 5.00 -13.63
N GLU A 24 -15.72 4.75 -13.34
CA GLU A 24 -14.63 4.75 -14.32
C GLU A 24 -14.09 3.35 -14.68
N GLU A 25 -14.72 2.27 -14.18
CA GLU A 25 -14.20 0.91 -14.31
C GLU A 25 -13.97 0.50 -15.77
N GLY A 26 -14.90 0.85 -16.66
CA GLY A 26 -14.81 0.56 -18.10
C GLY A 26 -13.89 1.48 -18.91
N ARG A 27 -13.26 2.49 -18.28
CA ARG A 27 -12.32 3.40 -18.95
C ARG A 27 -10.89 2.84 -18.88
N ASN A 28 -10.11 3.07 -19.93
CA ASN A 28 -8.66 2.82 -19.89
C ASN A 28 -8.03 3.65 -18.77
N LEU A 29 -7.01 3.11 -18.11
CA LEU A 29 -6.29 3.78 -17.01
C LEU A 29 -5.71 5.15 -17.37
N ASN A 30 -5.41 5.39 -18.64
CA ASN A 30 -4.92 6.67 -19.14
C ASN A 30 -6.04 7.71 -19.33
N ASP A 31 -7.29 7.27 -19.44
CA ASP A 31 -8.47 8.09 -19.69
C ASP A 31 -9.32 8.32 -18.42
N ARG A 32 -8.85 7.82 -17.27
CA ARG A 32 -9.48 8.03 -15.96
C ARG A 32 -9.14 9.41 -15.43
N GLU A 33 -10.15 10.16 -14.99
CA GLU A 33 -9.96 11.50 -14.45
C GLU A 33 -9.66 11.46 -12.95
N TYR A 34 -10.25 10.52 -12.22
CA TYR A 34 -10.15 10.47 -10.76
C TYR A 34 -8.87 9.79 -10.25
N CYS A 35 -8.54 8.61 -10.80
CA CYS A 35 -7.35 7.85 -10.41
C CYS A 35 -6.59 7.39 -11.66
N SER A 36 -5.94 8.35 -12.33
CA SER A 36 -5.10 8.10 -13.49
C SER A 36 -3.84 7.30 -13.11
N ARG A 37 -3.22 6.67 -14.10
CA ARG A 37 -2.08 5.75 -13.92
C ARG A 37 -0.93 6.29 -13.04
N ASN A 38 -0.67 7.59 -13.10
CA ASN A 38 0.48 8.21 -12.45
C ASN A 38 0.14 8.81 -11.09
N ILE A 39 -1.11 8.70 -10.62
CA ILE A 39 -1.52 9.35 -9.37
C ILE A 39 -0.84 8.75 -8.14
N ILE A 40 -0.59 7.44 -8.08
CA ILE A 40 -0.02 6.75 -6.91
C ILE A 40 1.47 6.44 -7.08
N ASP A 41 2.15 6.19 -5.96
CA ASP A 41 3.54 5.71 -5.98
C ASP A 41 3.59 4.30 -6.59
N VAL A 42 4.55 4.06 -7.48
CA VAL A 42 4.73 2.78 -8.17
C VAL A 42 6.13 2.24 -7.89
N GLU A 43 6.20 1.01 -7.39
CA GLU A 43 7.45 0.27 -7.25
C GLU A 43 7.86 -0.29 -8.62
N THR A 44 9.10 -0.01 -9.03
CA THR A 44 9.69 -0.48 -10.28
C THR A 44 10.33 -1.86 -10.09
N GLU A 45 10.68 -2.53 -11.17
CA GLU A 45 11.24 -3.90 -11.14
C GLU A 45 12.55 -4.02 -10.35
N ASP A 46 13.33 -2.94 -10.25
CA ASP A 46 14.56 -2.85 -9.46
C ASP A 46 14.31 -2.52 -7.98
N GLY A 47 13.05 -2.43 -7.55
CA GLY A 47 12.65 -2.13 -6.17
C GLY A 47 12.80 -0.66 -5.80
N THR A 48 12.96 0.24 -6.78
CA THR A 48 12.91 1.69 -6.53
C THR A 48 11.46 2.19 -6.58
N ILE A 49 11.19 3.34 -5.95
CA ILE A 49 9.84 3.93 -5.94
C ILE A 49 9.82 5.11 -6.91
N THR A 50 8.96 5.04 -7.91
CA THR A 50 8.56 6.19 -8.71
C THR A 50 7.46 6.95 -7.97
N ASP A 51 7.74 8.21 -7.65
CA ASP A 51 6.81 9.09 -6.95
C ASP A 51 5.55 9.38 -7.78
N GLY A 52 4.38 9.17 -7.18
CA GLY A 52 3.10 9.48 -7.78
C GLY A 52 2.78 10.98 -7.77
N GLU A 53 1.93 11.39 -8.71
CA GLU A 53 1.51 12.78 -8.89
C GLU A 53 0.66 13.33 -7.75
N TRP A 54 0.12 12.48 -6.88
CA TRP A 54 -0.56 12.92 -5.66
C TRP A 54 0.31 13.84 -4.80
N LYS A 55 1.64 13.68 -4.85
CA LYS A 55 2.61 14.56 -4.17
C LYS A 55 2.70 15.96 -4.78
N LYS A 56 2.19 16.18 -6.00
CA LYS A 56 2.08 17.52 -6.62
C LYS A 56 0.83 18.26 -6.15
N ASN A 57 -0.20 17.53 -5.70
CA ASN A 57 -1.46 18.06 -5.20
C ASN A 57 -1.38 18.56 -3.74
N TYR A 58 -0.30 19.26 -3.38
CA TYR A 58 -0.21 19.90 -2.07
C TYR A 58 -1.16 21.10 -2.02
N SER A 59 -2.17 21.03 -1.14
CA SER A 59 -2.81 22.24 -0.63
C SER A 59 -1.95 22.81 0.49
N SER A 60 -1.78 24.13 0.54
CA SER A 60 -1.16 24.83 1.67
C SER A 60 -1.86 24.57 3.01
N ASN A 61 -3.09 24.02 2.97
CA ASN A 61 -3.87 23.62 4.12
C ASN A 61 -3.45 22.26 4.71
N PHE A 62 -2.68 21.45 3.98
CA PHE A 62 -2.12 20.20 4.49
C PHE A 62 -0.69 20.45 4.96
N ALA A 63 -0.50 20.54 6.28
CA ALA A 63 0.82 20.49 6.87
C ALA A 63 1.31 19.04 6.88
N ARG A 64 2.59 18.82 6.57
CA ARG A 64 3.24 17.55 6.87
C ARG A 64 3.06 17.31 8.37
N PHE A 65 2.42 16.20 8.74
CA PHE A 65 2.44 15.79 10.13
C PHE A 65 3.90 15.53 10.50
N ASP A 66 4.47 16.43 11.32
CA ASP A 66 5.69 16.15 12.03
C ASP A 66 5.49 14.89 12.88
N ARG A 67 6.60 14.32 13.38
CA ARG A 67 6.60 13.05 14.11
C ARG A 67 5.50 13.01 15.19
N VAL A 68 4.39 12.30 14.90
CA VAL A 68 3.25 12.16 15.80
C VAL A 68 3.59 11.12 16.87
N GLY A 69 4.34 11.55 17.88
CA GLY A 69 4.70 10.72 19.04
C GLY A 69 5.50 9.46 18.70
N ALA A 70 5.58 8.55 19.67
CA ALA A 70 6.19 7.25 19.46
C ALA A 70 5.32 6.46 18.47
N ASN A 71 5.74 6.40 17.20
CA ASN A 71 5.21 5.52 16.17
C ASN A 71 5.40 4.04 16.55
N ARG A 72 4.77 3.60 17.65
CA ARG A 72 4.73 2.18 18.04
C ARG A 72 3.99 1.35 17.01
N ALA A 73 3.18 1.97 16.14
CA ALA A 73 2.67 1.32 14.93
C ALA A 73 3.80 0.75 14.07
N GLY A 74 4.95 1.45 14.00
CA GLY A 74 6.14 0.93 13.34
C GLY A 74 6.74 -0.27 14.06
N ASP A 75 6.77 -0.26 15.39
CA ASP A 75 7.29 -1.38 16.19
C ASP A 75 6.33 -2.59 16.18
N THR A 76 5.02 -2.37 16.22
CA THR A 76 3.99 -3.40 16.07
C THR A 76 4.01 -3.99 14.66
N ALA A 77 4.11 -3.15 13.62
CA ALA A 77 4.23 -3.62 12.24
C ALA A 77 5.57 -4.37 12.01
N LYS A 78 6.67 -3.88 12.57
CA LYS A 78 7.96 -4.60 12.57
C LYS A 78 7.85 -5.93 13.31
N GLY A 79 7.19 -5.94 14.47
CA GLY A 79 6.94 -7.14 15.26
C GLY A 79 6.13 -8.17 14.46
N MET A 80 5.04 -7.74 13.84
CA MET A 80 4.19 -8.61 13.01
C MET A 80 4.96 -9.14 11.79
N ARG A 81 5.72 -8.28 11.10
CA ARG A 81 6.57 -8.68 9.97
C ARG A 81 7.64 -9.69 10.39
N ASN A 82 8.31 -9.47 11.52
CA ASN A 82 9.32 -10.39 12.03
C ASN A 82 8.68 -11.72 12.44
N TYR A 83 7.55 -11.68 13.15
CA TYR A 83 6.80 -12.86 13.56
C TYR A 83 6.39 -13.72 12.36
N LEU A 84 5.82 -13.10 11.33
CA LEU A 84 5.43 -13.79 10.10
C LEU A 84 6.65 -14.34 9.35
N ARG A 85 7.73 -13.55 9.22
CA ARG A 85 8.99 -14.04 8.64
C ARG A 85 9.48 -15.27 9.37
N ASP A 86 9.60 -15.21 10.69
CA ASP A 86 10.14 -16.29 11.52
C ASP A 86 9.27 -17.55 11.45
N TYR A 87 7.94 -17.37 11.36
CA TYR A 87 7.01 -18.46 11.11
C TYR A 87 7.24 -19.11 9.74
N PHE A 88 7.30 -18.32 8.66
CA PHE A 88 7.43 -18.85 7.30
C PHE A 88 8.78 -19.51 7.00
N ILE A 89 9.84 -19.16 7.75
CA ILE A 89 11.16 -19.81 7.65
C ILE A 89 11.35 -20.95 8.65
N SER A 90 10.38 -21.17 9.55
CA SER A 90 10.40 -22.33 10.45
C SER A 90 10.11 -23.62 9.67
N SER A 91 10.44 -24.76 10.25
CA SER A 91 10.14 -26.07 9.65
C SER A 91 8.63 -26.25 9.36
N ILE A 92 7.76 -25.72 10.23
CA ILE A 92 6.30 -25.76 10.04
C ILE A 92 5.89 -24.85 8.87
N GLY A 93 6.48 -23.66 8.78
CA GLY A 93 6.21 -22.71 7.70
C GLY A 93 6.68 -23.21 6.34
N GLU A 94 7.85 -23.84 6.29
CA GLU A 94 8.39 -24.48 5.08
C GLU A 94 7.50 -25.64 4.61
N GLU A 95 6.96 -26.44 5.54
CA GLU A 95 6.04 -27.53 5.21
C GLU A 95 4.68 -27.02 4.69
N GLN A 96 4.14 -25.95 5.29
CA GLN A 96 2.83 -25.40 4.92
C GLN A 96 2.85 -24.47 3.71
N ALA A 97 3.95 -23.74 3.49
CA ALA A 97 4.12 -22.82 2.36
C ALA A 97 5.51 -22.98 1.71
N PRO A 98 5.84 -24.15 1.13
CA PRO A 98 7.18 -24.43 0.59
C PRO A 98 7.60 -23.42 -0.48
N TRP A 99 6.65 -22.94 -1.28
CA TRP A 99 6.89 -21.96 -2.34
C TRP A 99 7.42 -20.62 -1.80
N GLN A 100 7.07 -20.21 -0.58
CA GLN A 100 7.60 -18.98 0.03
C GLN A 100 9.05 -19.14 0.46
N TYR A 101 9.38 -20.28 1.07
CA TYR A 101 10.73 -20.60 1.49
C TYR A 101 11.68 -20.72 0.29
N ILE A 102 11.24 -21.45 -0.74
CA ILE A 102 11.96 -21.57 -2.02
C ILE A 102 12.15 -20.18 -2.64
N ARG A 103 11.10 -19.34 -2.67
CA ARG A 103 11.14 -17.99 -3.23
C ARG A 103 12.04 -17.03 -2.44
N ALA A 104 12.10 -17.14 -1.11
CA ALA A 104 12.91 -16.28 -0.25
C ALA A 104 14.40 -16.65 -0.26
N PHE A 105 14.74 -17.93 -0.42
CA PHE A 105 16.12 -18.42 -0.24
C PHE A 105 16.74 -19.13 -1.44
N ARG A 106 15.96 -19.50 -2.46
CA ARG A 106 16.45 -20.25 -3.63
C ARG A 106 16.31 -19.53 -4.97
N GLY A 107 15.89 -18.26 -4.96
CA GLY A 107 16.05 -17.37 -6.13
C GLY A 107 15.13 -17.65 -7.31
N ASP A 108 13.95 -18.25 -7.08
CA ASP A 108 12.97 -18.43 -8.16
C ASP A 108 12.35 -17.07 -8.54
N ILE A 109 12.62 -16.65 -9.78
CA ILE A 109 12.08 -15.43 -10.39
C ILE A 109 10.55 -15.59 -10.52
N ILE A 110 9.85 -14.66 -9.88
CA ILE A 110 8.39 -14.65 -9.73
C ILE A 110 7.69 -14.24 -11.02
N ASN A 111 8.36 -13.42 -11.81
CA ASN A 111 7.86 -12.90 -13.07
C ASN A 111 8.58 -13.66 -14.18
N LEU A 112 7.95 -14.74 -14.67
CA LEU A 112 8.31 -15.24 -16.00
C LEU A 112 7.99 -14.11 -16.98
N PRO A 113 8.92 -13.71 -17.87
CA PRO A 113 8.59 -12.77 -18.93
C PRO A 113 7.50 -13.39 -19.82
N GLU A 114 6.50 -12.59 -20.18
CA GLU A 114 5.57 -12.92 -21.28
C GLU A 114 6.30 -13.03 -22.61
#